data_AF-A0A4R3SC41-F1
#
_entry.id   AF-A0A4R3SC41-F1
#
_cell.length_a   1.000
_cell.length_b   1.000
_cell.length_c   1.000
_cell.angle_alpha   90.00
_cell.angle_beta   90.00
_cell.angle_gamma   90.00
#
_symmetry.space_group_name_H-M   'P 1'
#
loop_
_entity.id
_entity.type
_entity.pdbx_description
1 polymer ?
#
loop_
_entity_poly.entity_id
_entity_poly.type
_entity_poly.pdbx_seq_one_letter_code
_entity_poly.pdbx_strand_id
1 'polypeptide(L)'
;MTRTQAHDVFLCHAWPDRQADATDLYDLLRGEELSVWFSEVTLKLGTDMRVAIDKGLATSRIGIVLVTPAMLDKLRTDRSVASSELSALLRRSLLVPVLHGVSFEELDQVSPMLASRGGLSTKEDSLAAIAEKVAELVGELNGEEADALSSASAG
;
A
#
# COMPACT_ATOMS: atom_id res chain seq x y z
N MET A 1 -3.30 -13.19 20.22
CA MET A 1 -2.79 -11.92 19.64
C MET A 1 -3.99 -11.14 19.18
N THR A 2 -4.29 -10.01 19.81
CA THR A 2 -5.45 -9.19 19.46
C THR A 2 -5.09 -8.38 18.22
N ARG A 3 -5.84 -8.55 17.12
CA ARG A 3 -5.67 -7.72 15.92
C ARG A 3 -6.14 -6.30 16.28
N THR A 4 -5.23 -5.33 16.35
CA THR A 4 -5.58 -3.93 16.63
C THR A 4 -6.39 -3.30 15.49
N GLN A 5 -6.19 -3.83 14.28
CA GLN A 5 -6.78 -3.35 13.03
C GLN A 5 -7.55 -4.49 12.34
N ALA A 6 -8.59 -4.13 11.59
CA ALA A 6 -9.49 -5.10 10.95
C ALA A 6 -8.82 -5.87 9.81
N HIS A 7 -7.85 -5.24 9.16
CA HIS A 7 -7.10 -5.79 8.05
C HIS A 7 -5.59 -5.67 8.29
N ASP A 8 -4.83 -6.54 7.65
CA ASP A 8 -3.37 -6.49 7.71
C ASP A 8 -2.84 -5.51 6.66
N VAL A 9 -3.40 -5.58 5.45
CA VAL A 9 -2.95 -4.79 4.29
C VAL A 9 -4.13 -4.06 3.68
N PHE A 10 -3.94 -2.79 3.35
CA PHE A 10 -4.79 -2.05 2.43
C PHE A 10 -4.11 -2.00 1.06
N LEU A 11 -4.77 -2.48 0.00
CA LEU A 11 -4.25 -2.47 -1.37
C LEU A 11 -4.90 -1.34 -2.18
N CYS A 12 -4.11 -0.31 -2.46
CA CYS A 12 -4.44 0.81 -3.33
C CYS A 12 -3.94 0.55 -4.75
N HIS A 13 -4.84 0.66 -5.73
CA HIS A 13 -4.52 0.42 -7.14
C HIS A 13 -5.36 1.34 -8.02
N ALA A 14 -4.97 1.47 -9.29
CA ALA A 14 -5.76 2.23 -10.26
C ALA A 14 -6.96 1.38 -10.73
N TRP A 15 -8.09 2.03 -11.00
CA TRP A 15 -9.31 1.35 -11.46
C TRP A 15 -9.12 0.38 -12.64
N PRO A 16 -8.27 0.66 -13.66
CA PRO A 16 -8.01 -0.28 -14.75
C PRO A 16 -7.40 -1.61 -14.29
N ASP A 17 -6.64 -1.62 -13.19
CA ASP A 17 -5.86 -2.79 -12.76
C ASP A 17 -6.70 -3.80 -11.96
N ARG A 18 -7.95 -3.44 -11.61
CA ARG A 18 -8.84 -4.21 -10.70
C ARG A 18 -9.22 -5.62 -11.15
N GLN A 19 -8.94 -5.97 -12.41
CA GLN A 19 -9.22 -7.28 -13.03
C GLN A 19 -7.94 -7.93 -13.59
N ALA A 20 -6.77 -7.37 -13.26
CA ALA A 20 -5.47 -7.82 -13.73
C ALA A 20 -4.48 -7.76 -12.57
N ASP A 21 -3.42 -6.95 -12.69
CA ASP A 21 -2.28 -6.88 -11.76
C ASP A 21 -2.69 -6.70 -10.28
N ALA A 22 -3.76 -5.94 -10.01
CA ALA A 22 -4.23 -5.75 -8.64
C ALA A 22 -4.90 -7.01 -8.07
N THR A 23 -5.66 -7.75 -8.88
CA THR A 23 -6.27 -9.02 -8.49
C THR A 23 -5.18 -10.07 -8.24
N ASP A 24 -4.18 -10.14 -9.11
CA ASP A 24 -3.08 -11.10 -8.97
C ASP A 24 -2.32 -10.87 -7.65
N LEU A 25 -1.97 -9.61 -7.34
CA LEU A 25 -1.32 -9.29 -6.07
C LEU A 25 -2.24 -9.54 -4.87
N TYR A 26 -3.53 -9.22 -4.98
CA TYR A 26 -4.51 -9.49 -3.92
C TYR A 26 -4.60 -10.99 -3.59
N ASP A 27 -4.69 -11.84 -4.60
CA ASP A 27 -4.81 -13.29 -4.41
C ASP A 27 -3.53 -13.88 -3.80
N LEU A 28 -2.36 -13.40 -4.23
CA LEU A 28 -1.07 -13.80 -3.64
C LEU A 28 -0.97 -13.39 -2.17
N LEU A 29 -1.31 -12.15 -1.82
CA LEU A 29 -1.32 -11.69 -0.42
C LEU A 29 -2.28 -12.50 0.45
N ARG A 30 -3.43 -12.92 -0.10
CA ARG A 30 -4.35 -13.82 0.61
C ARG A 30 -3.83 -15.25 0.73
N GLY A 31 -3.04 -15.70 -0.24
CA GLY A 31 -2.30 -16.96 -0.19
C GLY A 31 -1.34 -17.02 1.00
N GLU A 32 -0.72 -15.87 1.33
CA GLU A 32 0.10 -15.67 2.53
C GLU A 32 -0.72 -15.43 3.82
N GLU A 33 -1.99 -15.81 3.82
CA GLU A 33 -2.92 -15.70 4.96
C GLU A 33 -3.18 -14.27 5.47
N LEU A 34 -2.84 -13.25 4.68
CA LEU A 34 -3.08 -11.85 5.04
C LEU A 34 -4.55 -11.45 4.81
N SER A 35 -5.11 -10.70 5.75
CA SER A 35 -6.38 -10.00 5.52
C SER A 35 -6.13 -8.74 4.70
N VAL A 36 -6.59 -8.73 3.44
CA VAL A 36 -6.41 -7.59 2.53
C VAL A 36 -7.72 -6.81 2.34
N TRP A 37 -7.68 -5.51 2.61
CA TRP A 37 -8.70 -4.56 2.19
C TRP A 37 -8.41 -4.08 0.77
N PHE A 38 -9.23 -4.53 -0.18
CA PHE A 38 -9.09 -4.16 -1.59
C PHE A 38 -9.79 -2.83 -1.83
N SER A 39 -9.01 -1.75 -1.85
CA SER A 39 -9.59 -0.42 -2.08
C SER A 39 -9.66 -0.14 -3.57
N GLU A 40 -10.88 0.02 -4.07
CA GLU A 40 -11.07 0.57 -5.39
C GLU A 40 -10.94 2.08 -5.29
N VAL A 41 -9.83 2.63 -5.78
CA VAL A 41 -9.83 4.06 -6.09
C VAL A 41 -10.67 4.24 -7.35
N THR A 42 -11.99 4.38 -7.16
CA THR A 42 -12.91 4.68 -8.25
C THR A 42 -12.55 6.05 -8.80
N LEU A 43 -11.83 6.02 -9.91
CA LEU A 43 -11.39 7.12 -10.76
C LEU A 43 -12.54 7.85 -11.47
N LYS A 44 -13.71 7.92 -10.84
CA LYS A 44 -14.72 8.90 -11.24
C LYS A 44 -14.18 10.28 -10.90
N LEU A 45 -14.36 11.23 -11.82
CA LEU A 45 -14.17 12.65 -11.54
C LEU A 45 -14.82 12.99 -10.19
N GLY A 46 -14.01 13.44 -9.22
CA GLY A 46 -14.46 13.89 -7.90
C GLY A 46 -14.25 12.91 -6.73
N THR A 47 -13.63 11.74 -6.90
CA THR A 47 -13.25 10.88 -5.75
C THR A 47 -11.80 11.14 -5.33
N ASP A 48 -11.60 11.71 -4.14
CA ASP A 48 -10.28 11.97 -3.59
C ASP A 48 -9.56 10.67 -3.19
N MET A 49 -8.39 10.42 -3.78
CA MET A 49 -7.48 9.32 -3.39
C MET A 49 -7.17 9.34 -1.90
N ARG A 50 -7.11 10.55 -1.32
CA ARG A 50 -6.85 10.74 0.09
C ARG A 50 -7.86 10.04 0.98
N VAL A 51 -9.15 10.16 0.67
CA VAL A 51 -10.23 9.56 1.46
C VAL A 51 -10.16 8.03 1.41
N ALA A 52 -9.81 7.46 0.25
CA ALA A 52 -9.62 6.02 0.12
C ALA A 52 -8.44 5.53 0.96
N ILE A 53 -7.30 6.24 0.89
CA ILE A 53 -6.12 5.89 1.68
C ILE A 53 -6.38 6.09 3.17
N ASP A 54 -6.99 7.20 3.59
CA ASP A 54 -7.35 7.47 5.00
C ASP A 54 -8.22 6.34 5.57
N LYS A 55 -9.23 5.89 4.83
CA LYS A 55 -10.08 4.76 5.25
C LYS A 55 -9.29 3.45 5.33
N GLY A 56 -8.42 3.21 4.35
CA GLY A 56 -7.55 2.03 4.33
C GLY A 56 -6.61 1.99 5.52
N LEU A 57 -5.89 3.08 5.77
CA LEU A 57 -4.96 3.21 6.89
C LEU A 57 -5.65 3.21 8.25
N ALA A 58 -6.90 3.70 8.35
CA ALA A 58 -7.67 3.62 9.59
C ALA A 58 -8.08 2.18 9.95
N THR A 59 -8.05 1.27 8.99
CA THR A 59 -8.54 -0.12 9.15
C THR A 59 -7.48 -1.18 8.90
N SER A 60 -6.29 -0.78 8.44
CA SER A 60 -5.21 -1.68 7.99
C SER A 60 -3.86 -1.28 8.57
N ARG A 61 -3.06 -2.29 8.93
CA ARG A 61 -1.72 -2.11 9.53
C ARG A 61 -0.73 -1.43 8.59
N ILE A 62 -0.70 -1.89 7.35
CA ILE A 62 0.13 -1.32 6.29
C ILE A 62 -0.71 -0.99 5.06
N GLY A 63 -0.22 -0.05 4.27
CA GLY A 63 -0.78 0.27 2.96
C GLY A 63 0.18 -0.10 1.83
N ILE A 64 -0.34 -0.75 0.81
CA ILE A 64 0.36 -0.96 -0.45
C ILE A 64 -0.23 -0.03 -1.48
N VAL A 65 0.63 0.67 -2.22
CA VAL A 65 0.24 1.36 -3.45
C VAL A 65 0.85 0.60 -4.61
N LEU A 66 0.02 -0.11 -5.36
CA LEU A 66 0.41 -0.75 -6.61
C LEU A 66 0.56 0.33 -7.68
N VAL A 67 1.81 0.57 -8.08
CA VAL A 67 2.22 1.57 -9.07
C VAL A 67 2.41 0.87 -10.40
N THR A 68 1.34 0.86 -11.20
CA THR A 68 1.32 0.45 -12.62
C THR A 68 1.47 1.66 -13.55
N PRO A 69 1.60 1.47 -14.88
CA PRO A 69 1.49 2.58 -15.82
C PRO A 69 0.19 3.37 -15.66
N ALA A 70 -0.93 2.70 -15.34
CA ALA A 70 -2.22 3.35 -15.10
C ALA A 70 -2.21 4.23 -13.85
N MET A 71 -1.57 3.77 -12.77
CA MET A 71 -1.38 4.58 -11.56
C MET A 71 -0.45 5.77 -11.82
N LEU A 72 0.64 5.60 -12.56
CA LEU A 72 1.55 6.71 -12.90
C LEU A 72 0.85 7.79 -13.73
N ASP A 73 0.10 7.41 -14.76
CA ASP A 73 -0.67 8.35 -15.59
C ASP A 73 -1.66 9.16 -14.74
N LYS A 74 -2.32 8.49 -13.80
CA LYS A 74 -3.19 9.15 -12.84
C LYS A 74 -2.43 10.15 -11.97
N LEU A 75 -1.33 9.74 -11.35
CA LEU A 75 -0.52 10.61 -10.48
C LEU A 75 0.03 11.83 -11.25
N ARG A 76 0.29 11.69 -12.56
CA ARG A 76 0.71 12.80 -13.43
C ARG A 76 -0.41 13.79 -13.68
N THR A 77 -1.61 13.29 -13.98
CA THR A 77 -2.75 14.11 -14.40
C THR A 77 -3.42 14.78 -13.20
N ASP A 78 -3.41 14.13 -12.04
CA ASP A 78 -4.07 14.60 -10.82
C ASP A 78 -3.07 15.26 -9.86
N ARG A 79 -2.66 16.49 -10.18
CA ARG A 79 -1.65 17.25 -9.40
C ARG A 79 -2.06 17.56 -7.96
N SER A 80 -3.33 17.40 -7.59
CA SER A 80 -3.80 17.54 -6.21
C SER A 80 -3.30 16.40 -5.31
N VAL A 81 -3.23 15.19 -5.87
CA VAL A 81 -2.84 13.94 -5.20
C VAL A 81 -1.33 13.87 -4.96
N ALA A 82 -0.53 14.38 -5.89
CA ALA A 82 0.92 14.16 -5.95
C ALA A 82 1.75 14.85 -4.84
N SER A 83 1.23 15.90 -4.19
CA SER A 83 2.05 16.78 -3.33
C SER A 83 1.65 16.81 -1.85
N SER A 84 0.38 17.08 -1.52
CA SER A 84 -0.01 17.31 -0.12
C SER A 84 -0.69 16.11 0.54
N GLU A 85 -1.39 15.30 -0.26
CA GLU A 85 -2.27 14.24 0.22
C GLU A 85 -1.47 13.00 0.58
N LEU A 86 -0.64 12.51 -0.35
CA LEU A 86 0.35 11.47 -0.08
C LEU A 86 1.22 11.87 1.12
N SER A 87 1.76 13.09 1.15
CA SER A 87 2.61 13.57 2.25
C SER A 87 1.95 13.57 3.64
N ALA A 88 0.62 13.72 3.76
CA ALA A 88 -0.07 13.65 5.04
C ALA A 88 -0.30 12.20 5.49
N LEU A 89 -0.59 11.32 4.53
CA LEU A 89 -0.83 9.90 4.74
C LEU A 89 0.46 9.13 5.06
N LEU A 90 1.56 9.53 4.43
CA LEU A 90 2.92 9.04 4.69
C LEU A 90 3.43 9.35 6.10
N ARG A 91 2.81 10.29 6.82
CA ARG A 91 3.22 10.68 8.19
C ARG A 91 2.63 9.79 9.29
N ARG A 92 1.65 8.93 8.98
CA ARG A 92 0.95 8.13 10.00
C ARG A 92 1.07 6.61 9.88
N SER A 93 1.44 6.05 8.72
CA SER A 93 1.49 4.59 8.55
C SER A 93 2.53 4.13 7.52
N LEU A 94 2.96 2.86 7.64
CA LEU A 94 3.80 2.15 6.67
C LEU A 94 3.06 2.03 5.33
N LEU A 95 3.30 2.97 4.42
CA LEU A 95 2.83 2.90 3.05
C LEU A 95 4.00 2.49 2.14
N VAL A 96 3.85 1.35 1.48
CA VAL A 96 4.87 0.70 0.66
C VAL A 96 4.46 0.76 -0.82
N PRO A 97 5.21 1.45 -1.68
CA PRO A 97 4.98 1.38 -3.11
C PRO A 97 5.45 0.03 -3.68
N VAL A 98 4.62 -0.59 -4.49
CA VAL A 98 4.94 -1.80 -5.27
C VAL A 98 4.89 -1.44 -6.74
N LEU A 99 6.04 -1.37 -7.40
CA LEU A 99 6.16 -0.98 -8.79
C LEU A 99 5.95 -2.20 -9.69
N HIS A 100 4.99 -2.12 -10.58
CA HIS A 100 4.68 -3.18 -11.53
C HIS A 100 4.64 -2.64 -12.95
N GLY A 101 5.53 -3.14 -13.82
CA GLY A 101 5.66 -2.65 -15.20
C GLY A 101 6.23 -1.23 -15.33
N VAL A 102 6.73 -0.63 -14.24
CA VAL A 102 7.30 0.72 -14.18
C VAL A 102 8.60 0.75 -13.38
N SER A 103 9.32 1.86 -13.37
CA SER A 103 10.56 2.07 -12.61
C SER A 103 10.44 3.12 -11.52
N PHE A 104 11.35 3.06 -10.53
CA PHE A 104 11.46 4.07 -9.49
C PHE A 104 11.78 5.45 -10.06
N GLU A 105 12.54 5.53 -11.16
CA GLU A 105 12.82 6.78 -11.85
C GLU A 105 11.54 7.40 -12.42
N GLU A 106 10.69 6.59 -13.07
CA GLU A 106 9.40 7.06 -13.58
C GLU A 106 8.44 7.50 -12.47
N LEU A 107 8.48 6.83 -11.32
CA LEU A 107 7.73 7.22 -10.14
C LEU A 107 8.25 8.51 -9.52
N ASP A 108 9.57 8.68 -9.43
CA ASP A 108 10.21 9.87 -8.87
C ASP A 108 9.85 11.14 -9.65
N GLN A 109 9.79 11.06 -10.98
CA GLN A 109 9.37 12.19 -11.82
C GLN A 109 7.94 12.68 -11.54
N VAL A 110 7.10 11.83 -10.96
CA VAL A 110 5.67 12.12 -10.72
C VAL A 110 5.38 12.39 -9.26
N SER A 111 5.95 11.57 -8.38
CA SER A 111 5.80 11.66 -6.93
C SER A 111 7.13 11.30 -6.24
N PRO A 112 8.06 12.27 -6.11
CA PRO A 112 9.34 12.06 -5.42
C PRO A 112 9.16 11.57 -3.97
N MET A 113 8.10 12.05 -3.30
CA MET A 113 7.77 11.66 -1.92
C MET A 113 7.40 10.18 -1.79
N LEU A 114 6.72 9.61 -2.79
CA LEU A 114 6.39 8.19 -2.79
C LEU A 114 7.62 7.36 -3.18
N ALA A 115 8.39 7.83 -4.16
CA ALA A 115 9.64 7.18 -4.57
C ALA A 115 10.68 7.11 -3.43
N SER A 116 10.75 8.12 -2.56
CA SER A 116 11.77 8.20 -1.51
C SER A 116 11.60 7.20 -0.36
N ARG A 117 10.47 6.49 -0.25
CA ARG A 117 10.22 5.56 0.87
C ARG A 117 10.92 4.22 0.75
N GLY A 118 11.48 3.91 -0.41
CA GLY A 118 11.86 2.54 -0.73
C GLY A 118 10.59 1.70 -0.94
N GLY A 119 10.62 0.84 -1.95
CA GLY A 119 9.48 0.02 -2.32
C GLY A 119 9.94 -1.32 -2.86
N LEU A 120 8.97 -2.09 -3.34
CA LEU A 120 9.23 -3.35 -4.02
C LEU A 120 9.01 -3.15 -5.52
N SER A 121 9.70 -3.92 -6.34
CA SER A 121 9.64 -3.78 -7.79
C SER A 121 9.56 -5.13 -8.46
N THR A 122 8.62 -5.30 -9.38
CA THR A 122 8.55 -6.53 -10.18
C THR A 122 9.64 -6.63 -11.25
N LYS A 123 10.55 -5.65 -11.32
CA LYS A 123 11.80 -5.77 -12.08
C LYS A 123 12.87 -6.54 -11.31
N GLU A 124 12.76 -6.57 -9.98
CA GLU A 124 13.74 -7.20 -9.08
C GLU A 124 13.21 -8.53 -8.54
N ASP A 125 11.92 -8.58 -8.19
CA ASP A 125 11.26 -9.75 -7.62
C ASP A 125 10.03 -10.16 -8.43
N SER A 126 9.55 -11.40 -8.25
CA SER A 126 8.23 -11.79 -8.73
C SER A 126 7.12 -11.20 -7.85
N LEU A 127 5.88 -11.09 -8.35
CA LEU A 127 4.74 -10.67 -7.51
C LEU A 127 4.54 -11.59 -6.29
N ALA A 128 4.84 -12.90 -6.43
CA ALA A 128 4.77 -13.85 -5.32
C ALA A 128 5.82 -13.53 -4.24
N ALA A 129 7.07 -13.33 -4.63
CA ALA A 129 8.13 -12.94 -3.69
C ALA A 129 7.87 -11.58 -3.03
N ILE A 130 7.21 -10.66 -3.74
CA ILE A 130 6.73 -9.40 -3.16
C ILE A 130 5.66 -9.66 -2.10
N ALA A 131 4.70 -10.54 -2.36
CA ALA A 131 3.67 -10.90 -1.38
C ALA A 131 4.28 -11.57 -0.12
N GLU A 132 5.25 -12.46 -0.29
CA GLU A 132 6.01 -13.06 0.83
C GLU A 132 6.69 -11.98 1.69
N LYS A 133 7.44 -11.05 1.07
CA LYS A 133 8.08 -9.93 1.78
C LYS A 133 7.09 -9.04 2.54
N VAL A 134 5.90 -8.84 1.96
CA VAL A 134 4.84 -8.10 2.63
C VAL A 134 4.31 -8.86 3.83
N ALA A 135 4.15 -10.18 3.73
CA ALA A 135 3.71 -11.02 4.83
C ALA A 135 4.72 -11.04 5.98
N GLU A 136 6.01 -11.13 5.67
CA GLU A 136 7.10 -10.99 6.64
C GLU A 136 7.01 -9.66 7.39
N LEU A 137 6.87 -8.54 6.66
CA LEU A 137 6.73 -7.21 7.24
C LEU A 137 5.53 -7.09 8.18
N VAL A 138 4.37 -7.65 7.80
CA VAL A 138 3.20 -7.70 8.70
C VAL A 138 3.47 -8.56 9.93
N GLY A 139 4.20 -9.67 9.77
CA GLY A 139 4.62 -10.54 10.86
C GLY A 139 5.50 -9.85 11.90
N GLU A 140 6.46 -9.05 11.45
CA GLU A 140 7.34 -8.25 12.32
C GLU A 140 6.54 -7.23 13.15
N LEU A 141 5.64 -6.48 12.49
CA LEU A 141 4.78 -5.50 13.17
C LEU A 141 3.87 -6.14 14.22
N ASN A 142 3.41 -7.37 13.97
CA ASN A 142 2.64 -8.14 14.97
C ASN A 142 3.48 -8.49 16.21
N GLY A 143 4.78 -8.75 16.04
CA GLY A 143 5.71 -8.99 17.14
C GLY A 143 5.92 -7.74 17.98
N GLU A 144 6.21 -6.60 17.34
CA GLU A 144 6.44 -5.32 18.01
C GLU A 144 5.21 -4.84 18.80
N GLU A 145 4.00 -4.95 18.24
CA GLU A 145 2.76 -4.58 18.94
C GLU A 145 2.51 -5.49 20.16
N ALA A 146 2.82 -6.77 20.07
CA ALA A 146 2.67 -7.72 21.18
C ALA A 146 3.62 -7.39 22.34
N ASP A 147 4.89 -7.07 22.04
CA ASP A 147 5.88 -6.62 23.03
C ASP A 147 5.47 -5.30 23.70
N ALA A 148 4.98 -4.33 22.92
CA ALA A 148 4.51 -3.04 23.44
C ALA A 148 3.29 -3.20 24.39
N LEU A 149 2.33 -4.05 24.04
CA LEU A 149 1.17 -4.34 24.91
C LEU A 149 1.57 -5.09 26.18
N SER A 150 2.49 -6.06 26.07
CA SER A 150 2.99 -6.81 27.21
C SER A 150 3.71 -5.89 28.20
N SER A 151 4.54 -4.96 27.71
CA SER A 151 5.24 -3.98 28.55
C SER A 151 4.32 -2.93 29.19
N ALA A 152 3.25 -2.50 28.53
CA ALA A 152 2.27 -1.55 29.08
C ALA A 152 1.35 -2.14 30.17
N SER A 153 1.13 -3.46 30.16
CA SER A 153 0.32 -4.16 31.17
C SER A 153 1.07 -4.55 32.44
N ALA A 154 2.40 -4.39 32.45
CA ALA A 154 3.29 -4.76 33.55
C ALA A 154 3.67 -3.60 34.48
N GLY A 155 3.13 -2.39 34.28
CA GLY A 155 3.35 -1.18 35.10
C GLY A 155 2.05 -0.64 35.69
#